data_AF-A0A453D536-F1
#
_entry.id   AF-A0A453D536-F1
#
_cell.length_a   1.000
_cell.length_b   1.000
_cell.length_c   1.000
_cell.angle_alpha   90.00
_cell.angle_beta   90.00
_cell.angle_gamma   90.00
#
_symmetry.space_group_name_H-M   'P 1'
#
loop_
_entity.id
_entity.type
_entity.pdbx_description
1 polymer ?
#
loop_
_entity_poly.entity_id
_entity_poly.type
_entity_poly.pdbx_seq_one_letter_code
_entity_poly.pdbx_strand_id
1 'polypeptide(L)'
;RAKAPPKPKPEPEYVHEPRNLEDLWLSAFPIGTEWENIDKIKEFNWNFENLEKALEEGGKLYGKTVYVFGSTEPQLLNVDGESKIVLIPVVVAVDCPFPPSDKIGINSVQRENEEIVPMRAMKMAWVPYVPLEDRLSRIDSLKTKIFTLGCTQRR
;
A
#
# COMPACT_ATOMS: atom_id res chain seq x y z
N ARG A 1 23.87 -47.97 -28.10
CA ARG A 1 22.86 -46.88 -27.99
C ARG A 1 22.91 -46.36 -26.56
N ALA A 2 23.44 -45.15 -26.34
CA ALA A 2 23.57 -44.57 -24.99
C ALA A 2 22.18 -44.24 -24.42
N LYS A 3 21.96 -44.54 -23.12
CA LYS A 3 20.72 -44.20 -22.41
C LYS A 3 20.70 -42.69 -22.13
N ALA A 4 19.58 -42.06 -22.44
CA ALA A 4 19.37 -40.64 -22.16
C ALA A 4 19.37 -40.38 -20.63
N PRO A 5 19.89 -39.23 -20.18
CA PRO A 5 19.89 -38.86 -18.78
C PRO A 5 18.46 -38.69 -18.24
N PRO A 6 18.22 -38.98 -16.95
CA PRO A 6 16.89 -38.84 -16.35
C PRO A 6 16.48 -37.36 -16.34
N LYS A 7 15.21 -37.11 -16.66
CA LYS A 7 14.63 -35.76 -16.60
C LYS A 7 14.74 -35.18 -15.17
N PRO A 8 15.07 -33.89 -15.02
CA PRO A 8 15.06 -33.24 -13.71
C PRO A 8 13.66 -33.36 -13.09
N LYS A 9 13.62 -33.67 -11.80
CA LYS A 9 12.37 -33.70 -11.04
C LYS A 9 11.82 -32.27 -11.00
N PRO A 10 10.51 -32.07 -11.22
CA PRO A 10 9.91 -30.76 -11.03
C PRO A 10 10.15 -30.31 -9.60
N GLU A 11 10.71 -29.11 -9.43
CA GLU A 11 10.83 -28.46 -8.12
C GLU A 11 9.40 -28.26 -7.56
N PRO A 12 9.19 -28.51 -6.26
CA PRO A 12 7.88 -28.29 -5.66
C PRO A 12 7.53 -26.81 -5.77
N GLU A 13 6.37 -26.54 -6.37
CA GLU A 13 5.81 -25.20 -6.48
C GLU A 13 5.56 -24.65 -5.07
N TYR A 14 6.39 -23.71 -4.63
CA TYR A 14 6.26 -23.07 -3.33
C TYR A 14 5.05 -22.14 -3.38
N VAL A 15 3.97 -22.54 -2.71
CA VAL A 15 2.80 -21.67 -2.53
C VAL A 15 3.17 -20.65 -1.46
N HIS A 16 3.39 -19.39 -1.87
CA HIS A 16 3.62 -18.30 -0.94
C HIS A 16 2.33 -18.04 -0.14
N GLU A 17 2.37 -18.34 1.15
CA GLU A 17 1.27 -17.98 2.05
C GLU A 17 1.25 -16.46 2.25
N PRO A 18 0.12 -15.79 2.03
CA PRO A 18 0.04 -14.34 2.14
C PRO A 18 0.29 -13.88 3.57
N ARG A 19 1.15 -12.87 3.75
CA ARG A 19 1.45 -12.31 5.08
C ARG A 19 0.26 -11.49 5.58
N ASN A 20 0.06 -11.42 6.89
CA ASN A 20 -1.13 -10.83 7.52
C ASN A 20 -1.44 -9.39 7.05
N LEU A 21 -0.39 -8.61 6.80
CA LEU A 21 -0.45 -7.19 6.40
C LEU A 21 0.08 -6.92 4.99
N GLU A 22 0.28 -7.96 4.18
CA GLU A 22 0.93 -7.87 2.86
C GLU A 22 0.22 -6.92 1.88
N ASP A 23 -1.11 -6.86 1.95
CA ASP A 23 -1.96 -6.04 1.08
C ASP A 23 -2.26 -4.64 1.67
N LEU A 24 -1.67 -4.28 2.81
CA LEU A 24 -1.89 -2.98 3.45
C LEU A 24 -1.46 -1.82 2.55
N TRP A 25 -0.28 -1.93 1.92
CA TRP A 25 0.22 -0.87 1.04
C TRP A 25 -0.65 -0.72 -0.22
N LEU A 26 -1.22 -1.83 -0.73
CA LEU A 26 -2.17 -1.81 -1.84
C LEU A 26 -3.50 -1.13 -1.47
N SER A 27 -3.88 -1.22 -0.19
CA SER A 27 -5.09 -0.60 0.36
C SER A 27 -4.92 0.90 0.65
N ALA A 28 -3.69 1.41 0.60
CA ALA A 28 -3.37 2.81 0.85
C ALA A 28 -3.41 3.61 -0.46
N PHE A 29 -4.33 4.58 -0.57
CA PHE A 29 -4.48 5.38 -1.79
C PHE A 29 -3.21 6.20 -2.06
N PRO A 30 -2.62 6.15 -3.29
CA PRO A 30 -1.37 6.82 -3.63
C PRO A 30 -1.58 8.31 -3.93
N ILE A 31 -1.63 9.14 -2.88
CA ILE A 31 -1.77 10.59 -3.00
C ILE A 31 -0.64 11.16 -3.86
N GLY A 32 -0.96 12.13 -4.71
CA GLY A 32 0.03 12.78 -5.58
C GLY A 32 0.42 11.96 -6.81
N THR A 33 -0.16 10.77 -7.00
CA THR A 33 0.05 9.96 -8.20
C THR A 33 -1.10 10.15 -9.18
N GLU A 34 -0.77 10.41 -10.44
CA GLU A 34 -1.75 10.54 -11.52
C GLU A 34 -2.48 9.22 -11.79
N TRP A 35 -3.77 9.28 -12.12
CA TRP A 35 -4.62 8.10 -12.33
C TRP A 35 -4.05 7.10 -13.34
N GLU A 36 -3.52 7.59 -14.46
CA GLU A 36 -2.92 6.77 -15.52
C GLU A 36 -1.65 6.02 -15.08
N ASN A 37 -1.07 6.44 -13.96
CA ASN A 37 0.17 5.92 -13.42
C ASN A 37 -0.05 4.95 -12.24
N ILE A 38 -1.27 4.85 -11.69
CA ILE A 38 -1.56 4.01 -10.51
C ILE A 38 -1.26 2.53 -10.79
N ASP A 39 -1.65 2.02 -11.97
CA ASP A 39 -1.42 0.60 -12.29
C ASP A 39 0.07 0.29 -12.51
N LYS A 40 0.88 1.27 -12.92
CA LYS A 40 2.34 1.11 -13.08
C LYS A 40 3.06 0.86 -11.76
N ILE A 41 2.50 1.31 -10.64
CA ILE A 41 3.07 1.06 -9.31
C ILE A 41 3.17 -0.46 -9.05
N LYS A 42 2.23 -1.24 -9.59
CA LYS A 42 2.14 -2.70 -9.37
C LYS A 42 3.03 -3.52 -10.29
N GLU A 43 3.84 -2.88 -11.13
CA GLU A 43 4.71 -3.57 -12.07
C GLU A 43 5.79 -4.39 -11.36
N PHE A 44 6.23 -3.94 -10.19
CA PHE A 44 7.26 -4.58 -9.38
C PHE A 44 6.66 -5.21 -8.12
N ASN A 45 7.31 -6.27 -7.63
CA ASN A 45 6.96 -6.89 -6.36
C ASN A 45 7.62 -6.12 -5.21
N TRP A 46 6.93 -5.09 -4.70
CA TRP A 46 7.41 -4.27 -3.59
C TRP A 46 7.26 -4.99 -2.25
N ASN A 47 8.31 -4.93 -1.43
CA ASN A 47 8.33 -5.49 -0.09
C ASN A 47 8.17 -4.38 0.95
N PHE A 48 7.13 -4.48 1.78
CA PHE A 48 6.82 -3.57 2.88
C PHE A 48 6.91 -4.24 4.27
N GLU A 49 7.70 -5.30 4.42
CA GLU A 49 7.92 -6.04 5.67
C GLU A 49 8.36 -5.11 6.83
N ASN A 50 9.04 -4.00 6.53
CA ASN A 50 9.39 -2.97 7.51
C ASN A 50 8.17 -2.26 8.11
N LEU A 51 7.12 -2.03 7.30
CA LEU A 51 5.85 -1.47 7.76
C LEU A 51 5.08 -2.52 8.59
N GLU A 52 5.06 -3.76 8.11
CA GLU A 52 4.38 -4.88 8.79
C GLU A 52 4.96 -5.10 10.18
N LYS A 53 6.30 -5.23 10.28
CA LYS A 53 7.02 -5.33 11.57
C LYS A 53 6.80 -4.14 12.50
N ALA A 54 6.54 -2.95 11.95
CA ALA A 54 6.25 -1.78 12.78
C ALA A 54 4.85 -1.87 13.41
N LEU A 55 3.90 -2.55 12.78
CA LEU A 55 2.49 -2.65 13.18
C LEU A 55 2.17 -3.92 13.98
N GLU A 56 2.96 -4.97 13.81
CA GLU A 56 2.87 -6.26 14.52
C GLU A 56 3.39 -6.19 15.96
N GLU A 57 3.14 -7.24 16.74
CA GLU A 57 3.52 -7.30 18.15
C GLU A 57 5.03 -7.07 18.37
N GLY A 58 5.37 -6.14 19.25
CA GLY A 58 6.74 -5.67 19.47
C GLY A 58 7.18 -4.52 18.54
N GLY A 59 6.38 -4.19 17.52
CA GLY A 59 6.58 -3.06 16.62
C GLY A 59 6.29 -1.70 17.25
N LYS A 60 6.93 -0.65 16.73
CA LYS A 60 6.82 0.74 17.25
C LYS A 60 5.42 1.37 17.13
N LEU A 61 4.57 0.82 16.27
CA LEU A 61 3.19 1.25 16.03
C LEU A 61 2.15 0.26 16.58
N TYR A 62 2.60 -0.83 17.22
CA TYR A 62 1.69 -1.81 17.81
C TYR A 62 0.84 -1.20 18.92
N GLY A 63 -0.44 -1.55 18.96
CA GLY A 63 -1.38 -1.05 19.95
C GLY A 63 -1.84 0.40 19.72
N LYS A 64 -1.42 1.02 18.61
CA LYS A 64 -1.74 2.41 18.30
C LYS A 64 -2.89 2.52 17.30
N THR A 65 -3.39 3.74 17.16
CA THR A 65 -4.29 4.12 16.06
C THR A 65 -3.44 4.74 14.95
N VAL A 66 -3.43 4.09 13.78
CA VAL A 66 -2.51 4.43 12.69
C VAL A 66 -3.32 4.75 11.44
N TYR A 67 -3.03 5.89 10.83
CA TYR A 67 -3.61 6.32 9.56
C TYR A 67 -2.56 6.19 8.46
N VAL A 68 -2.90 5.48 7.39
CA VAL A 68 -1.97 5.07 6.34
C VAL A 68 -2.43 5.62 4.99
N PHE A 69 -1.53 6.26 4.26
CA PHE A 69 -1.78 6.66 2.88
C PHE A 69 -0.53 6.41 2.04
N GLY A 70 -0.73 6.19 0.74
CA GLY A 70 0.35 5.99 -0.21
C GLY A 70 0.80 7.31 -0.84
N SER A 71 1.97 7.27 -1.46
CA SER A 71 2.51 8.25 -2.40
C SER A 71 3.40 7.50 -3.39
N THR A 72 3.95 8.20 -4.38
CA THR A 72 5.00 7.65 -5.25
C THR A 72 6.16 8.61 -5.38
N GLU A 73 7.35 8.05 -5.56
CA GLU A 73 8.56 8.77 -5.91
C GLU A 73 9.09 8.26 -7.27
N PRO A 74 9.02 9.07 -8.34
CA PRO A 74 9.55 8.70 -9.64
C PRO A 74 11.09 8.69 -9.62
N GLN A 75 11.67 7.59 -10.08
CA GLN A 75 13.12 7.44 -10.23
C GLN A 75 13.48 6.90 -11.61
N LEU A 76 14.54 7.41 -12.22
CA LEU A 76 15.09 6.86 -13.46
C LEU A 76 16.02 5.69 -13.12
N LEU A 77 15.57 4.47 -13.41
CA LEU A 77 16.31 3.24 -13.11
C LEU A 77 16.67 2.49 -14.40
N ASN A 78 17.69 1.63 -14.32
CA ASN A 78 17.96 0.65 -15.35
C ASN A 78 17.26 -0.66 -14.95
N VAL A 79 16.27 -1.06 -15.74
CA VAL A 79 15.47 -2.28 -15.53
C VAL A 79 15.68 -3.16 -16.75
N ASP A 80 16.27 -4.34 -16.54
CA ASP A 80 16.54 -5.32 -17.61
C ASP A 80 17.35 -4.78 -18.81
N GLY A 81 18.21 -3.79 -18.57
CA GLY A 81 19.04 -3.16 -19.61
C GLY A 81 18.41 -1.92 -20.25
N GLU A 82 17.17 -1.58 -19.90
CA GLU A 82 16.46 -0.41 -20.41
C GLU A 82 16.34 0.70 -19.36
N SER A 83 16.48 1.96 -19.79
CA SER A 83 16.26 3.10 -18.90
C SER A 83 14.77 3.39 -18.79
N LYS A 84 14.23 3.28 -17.58
CA LYS A 84 12.81 3.39 -17.30
C LYS A 84 12.54 4.30 -16.10
N ILE A 85 11.49 5.11 -16.19
CA ILE A 85 10.95 5.84 -15.04
C ILE A 85 10.10 4.85 -14.24
N VAL A 86 10.54 4.53 -13.03
CA VAL A 86 9.85 3.65 -12.08
C VAL A 86 9.21 4.51 -11.00
N LEU A 87 7.93 4.28 -10.74
CA LEU A 87 7.19 4.94 -9.67
C LEU A 87 7.31 4.09 -8.40
N ILE A 88 8.26 4.45 -7.55
CA ILE A 88 8.51 3.72 -6.30
C ILE A 88 7.40 4.08 -5.31
N PRO A 89 6.60 3.13 -4.81
CA PRO A 89 5.57 3.41 -3.83
C PRO A 89 6.19 3.78 -2.49
N VAL A 90 5.64 4.82 -1.88
CA VAL A 90 5.96 5.25 -0.51
C VAL A 90 4.70 5.11 0.32
N VAL A 91 4.81 4.53 1.52
CA VAL A 91 3.69 4.42 2.45
C VAL A 91 3.98 5.28 3.67
N VAL A 92 3.07 6.20 3.97
CA VAL A 92 3.14 7.07 5.14
C VAL A 92 2.19 6.54 6.20
N ALA A 93 2.72 6.21 7.38
CA ALA A 93 1.96 5.75 8.53
C ALA A 93 2.02 6.80 9.64
N VAL A 94 0.87 7.32 10.04
CA VAL A 94 0.72 8.40 11.03
C VAL A 94 0.09 7.84 12.29
N ASP A 95 0.85 7.83 13.38
CA ASP A 95 0.36 7.55 14.72
C ASP A 95 -0.48 8.74 15.21
N CYS A 96 -1.80 8.59 15.23
CA CYS A 96 -2.71 9.66 15.60
C CYS A 96 -3.97 9.10 16.29
N PRO A 97 -4.45 9.68 17.40
CA PRO A 97 -5.67 9.21 18.06
C PRO A 97 -6.96 9.56 17.30
N PHE A 98 -6.90 10.44 16.29
CA PHE A 98 -8.03 10.86 15.47
C PHE A 98 -7.61 11.02 13.99
N PRO A 99 -8.55 11.07 13.03
CA PRO A 99 -8.21 11.18 11.62
C PRO A 99 -7.42 12.47 11.29
N PRO A 100 -6.32 12.41 10.51
CA PRO A 100 -5.47 13.58 10.27
C PRO A 100 -6.16 14.78 9.62
N SER A 101 -6.92 14.57 8.54
CA SER A 101 -7.67 15.60 7.81
C SER A 101 -8.88 14.97 7.12
N ASP A 102 -9.95 15.74 6.93
CA ASP A 102 -11.11 15.39 6.11
C ASP A 102 -11.18 16.16 4.78
N LYS A 103 -10.09 16.84 4.42
CA LYS A 103 -9.91 17.64 3.20
C LYS A 103 -8.65 17.22 2.45
N ILE A 104 -8.67 17.37 1.14
CA ILE A 104 -7.54 17.14 0.24
C ILE A 104 -7.18 18.47 -0.43
N GLY A 105 -5.90 18.80 -0.41
CA GLY A 105 -5.32 19.86 -1.22
C GLY A 105 -5.05 19.34 -2.64
N ILE A 106 -5.59 20.02 -3.63
CA ILE A 106 -5.27 19.82 -5.04
C ILE A 106 -4.30 20.94 -5.41
N ASN A 107 -3.04 20.56 -5.58
CA ASN A 107 -1.99 21.47 -6.01
C ASN A 107 -1.52 21.11 -7.42
N SER A 108 -1.16 22.11 -8.20
CA SER A 108 -0.58 21.94 -9.53
C SER A 108 0.57 22.91 -9.66
N VAL A 109 1.70 22.47 -10.22
CA VAL A 109 2.88 23.31 -10.48
C VAL A 109 2.51 24.54 -11.33
N GLN A 110 1.41 24.48 -12.08
CA GLN A 110 0.93 25.54 -12.96
C GLN A 110 -0.15 26.43 -12.31
N ARG A 111 -0.68 26.08 -11.14
CA ARG A 111 -1.72 26.87 -10.45
C ARG A 111 -1.08 27.75 -9.39
N GLU A 112 -1.52 29.00 -9.33
CA GLU A 112 -1.08 29.98 -8.33
C GLU A 112 -1.66 29.71 -6.93
N ASN A 113 -2.83 29.05 -6.85
CA ASN A 113 -3.53 28.77 -5.60
C ASN A 113 -3.86 27.28 -5.45
N GLU A 114 -3.68 26.79 -4.22
CA GLU A 114 -4.14 25.47 -3.80
C GLU A 114 -5.67 25.42 -3.72
N GLU A 115 -6.28 24.39 -4.30
CA GLU A 115 -7.71 24.13 -4.17
C GLU A 115 -7.93 23.10 -3.07
N ILE A 116 -8.60 23.47 -1.97
CA ILE A 116 -8.88 22.57 -0.86
C ILE A 116 -10.31 22.05 -0.97
N VAL A 117 -10.47 20.74 -1.19
CA VAL A 117 -11.77 20.08 -1.35
C VAL A 117 -12.08 19.12 -0.20
N PRO A 118 -13.34 19.02 0.26
CA PRO A 118 -13.74 17.99 1.23
C PRO A 118 -13.58 16.58 0.64
N MET A 119 -12.95 15.66 1.37
CA MET A 119 -12.75 14.27 0.94
C MET A 119 -14.07 13.58 0.58
N ARG A 120 -15.15 13.88 1.30
CA ARG A 120 -16.49 13.33 1.03
C ARG A 120 -17.01 13.70 -0.35
N ALA A 121 -16.70 14.91 -0.86
CA ALA A 121 -17.08 15.33 -2.21
C ALA A 121 -16.34 14.49 -3.27
N MET A 122 -15.08 14.15 -2.98
CA MET A 122 -14.21 13.30 -3.80
C MET A 122 -14.43 11.79 -3.57
N LYS A 123 -15.43 11.40 -2.76
CA LYS A 123 -15.70 10.00 -2.38
C LYS A 123 -14.48 9.32 -1.75
N MET A 124 -13.74 10.07 -0.94
CA MET A 124 -12.62 9.57 -0.16
C MET A 124 -12.94 9.61 1.34
N ALA A 125 -12.41 8.65 2.07
CA ALA A 125 -12.50 8.60 3.52
C ALA A 125 -11.30 7.84 4.10
N TRP A 126 -11.07 8.04 5.40
CA TRP A 126 -10.30 7.09 6.19
C TRP A 126 -11.16 5.86 6.42
N VAL A 127 -10.78 4.74 5.81
CA VAL A 127 -11.49 3.48 5.88
C VAL A 127 -10.72 2.50 6.76
N PRO A 128 -11.38 1.73 7.63
CA PRO A 128 -10.68 0.75 8.44
C PRO A 128 -10.06 -0.32 7.54
N TYR A 129 -8.80 -0.63 7.78
CA TYR A 129 -8.12 -1.78 7.23
C TYR A 129 -8.20 -2.93 8.22
N VAL A 130 -8.55 -4.12 7.74
CA VAL A 130 -8.67 -5.31 8.57
C VAL A 130 -7.60 -6.32 8.13
N PRO A 131 -6.61 -6.64 9.00
CA PRO A 131 -5.59 -7.64 8.71
C PRO A 131 -6.19 -8.98 8.29
N LEU A 132 -5.46 -9.76 7.49
CA LEU A 132 -5.92 -11.03 6.93
C LEU A 132 -6.44 -12.00 8.00
N GLU A 133 -5.69 -12.15 9.10
CA GLU A 133 -6.01 -13.04 10.22
C GLU A 133 -7.24 -12.58 11.01
N ASP A 134 -7.59 -11.30 10.90
CA ASP A 134 -8.61 -10.61 11.69
C ASP A 134 -9.88 -10.28 10.90
N ARG A 135 -10.04 -10.79 9.67
CA ARG A 135 -11.19 -10.45 8.79
C ARG A 135 -12.56 -10.80 9.38
N LEU A 136 -12.61 -11.70 10.36
CA LEU A 136 -13.82 -12.07 11.11
C LEU A 136 -13.97 -11.31 12.44
N SER A 137 -12.93 -10.61 12.87
CA SER A 137 -12.89 -9.85 14.11
C SER A 137 -13.64 -8.52 13.97
N ARG A 138 -14.14 -7.98 15.09
CA ARG A 138 -14.62 -6.60 15.13
C ARG A 138 -13.42 -5.65 15.14
N ILE A 139 -13.49 -4.54 14.41
CA ILE A 139 -12.41 -3.53 14.41
C ILE A 139 -12.11 -3.03 15.83
N ASP A 140 -13.13 -2.90 16.67
CA ASP A 140 -12.99 -2.46 18.07
C ASP A 140 -12.14 -3.41 18.93
N SER A 141 -12.09 -4.70 18.57
CA SER A 141 -11.28 -5.70 19.30
C SER A 141 -9.83 -5.78 18.81
N LEU A 142 -9.48 -5.08 17.73
CA LEU A 142 -8.10 -5.03 17.24
C LEU A 142 -7.23 -4.21 18.19
N LYS A 143 -6.07 -4.75 18.55
CA LYS A 143 -5.08 -4.04 19.36
C LYS A 143 -4.52 -2.84 18.61
N THR A 144 -4.03 -3.06 17.39
CA THR A 144 -3.61 -2.00 16.48
C THR A 144 -4.78 -1.67 15.56
N LYS A 145 -5.20 -0.41 15.54
CA LYS A 145 -6.29 0.06 14.68
C LYS A 145 -5.69 0.76 13.48
N ILE A 146 -5.88 0.20 12.29
CA ILE A 146 -5.30 0.72 11.05
C ILE A 146 -6.43 1.29 10.19
N PHE A 147 -6.24 2.50 9.70
CA PHE A 147 -7.13 3.14 8.74
C PHE A 147 -6.34 3.54 7.51
N THR A 148 -6.79 3.16 6.32
CA THR A 148 -6.18 3.64 5.09
C THR A 148 -6.98 4.78 4.49
N LEU A 149 -6.32 5.72 3.81
CA LEU A 149 -7.03 6.63 2.92
C LEU A 149 -7.50 5.81 1.70
N GLY A 150 -8.79 5.83 1.40
CA GLY A 150 -9.36 5.02 0.33
C GLY A 150 -10.56 5.66 -0.35
N CYS A 151 -10.85 5.19 -1.57
CA CYS A 151 -12.07 5.54 -2.29
C CYS A 151 -13.25 4.75 -1.72
N THR A 152 -14.33 5.44 -1.38
CA THR A 152 -15.57 4.85 -0.85
C THR A 152 -16.57 4.46 -1.95
N GLN A 153 -16.28 4.74 -3.22
CA GLN A 153 -17.05 4.18 -4.33
C GLN A 153 -16.67 2.72 -4.50
N ARG A 154 -17.66 1.82 -4.48
CA ARG A 154 -17.47 0.44 -4.91
C ARG A 154 -17.09 0.45 -6.38
N ARG A 155 -16.00 -0.24 -6.74
CA ARG A 155 -15.70 -0.60 -8.13
C ARG A 155 -16.76 -1.55 -8.66
#